data_AF-A0A380KMY6-F1
#
_entry.id   AF-A0A380KMY6-F1
#
_cell.length_a   1.000
_cell.length_b   1.000
_cell.length_c   1.000
_cell.angle_alpha   90.00
_cell.angle_beta   90.00
_cell.angle_gamma   90.00
#
_symmetry.space_group_name_H-M   'P 1'
#
loop_
_entity.id
_entity.type
_entity.pdbx_description
1 polymer ?
#
loop_
_entity_poly.entity_id
_entity_poly.type
_entity_poly.pdbx_seq_one_letter_code
_entity_poly.pdbx_strand_id
1 'polypeptide(L)'
;MGLLKTVPAFQDYLATLGDKPIMGVLIGTGLTMLIQSSAAIIGILQGLYAGHLPDLQGSTPILLGSNIDTCITAVIAAIGSNIAAKRVAGAQVLFNVVVTVLFMILLVPFTSLMQWMEVHFKLTPAMTVAFATQAFEAAFLFVETCNEKYADKT
;
A
#
# COMPACT_ATOMS: atom_id res chain seq x y z
N MET A 1 -7.93 -2.12 -23.50
CA MET A 1 -6.95 -1.45 -22.60
C MET A 1 -5.60 -1.24 -23.31
N GLY A 2 -5.56 -0.48 -24.42
CA GLY A 2 -4.32 -0.17 -25.16
C GLY A 2 -3.87 1.29 -25.09
N LEU A 3 -4.79 2.21 -24.77
CA LEU A 3 -4.56 3.66 -24.85
C LEU A 3 -3.62 4.22 -23.76
N LEU A 4 -3.52 3.56 -22.60
CA LEU A 4 -2.60 3.99 -21.53
C LEU A 4 -1.16 3.54 -21.76
N LYS A 5 -0.93 2.48 -22.56
CA LYS A 5 0.42 2.02 -22.93
C LYS A 5 1.09 2.92 -23.96
N THR A 6 0.31 3.63 -24.76
CA THR A 6 0.81 4.47 -25.85
C THR A 6 1.14 5.90 -25.44
N VAL A 7 0.85 6.29 -24.18
CA VAL A 7 1.26 7.59 -23.67
C VAL A 7 2.68 7.44 -23.09
N PRO A 8 3.74 7.88 -23.79
CA PRO A 8 5.12 7.71 -23.33
C PRO A 8 5.34 8.34 -21.96
N ALA A 9 4.66 9.46 -21.66
CA ALA A 9 4.69 10.07 -20.33
C ALA A 9 4.21 9.09 -19.23
N PHE A 10 3.19 8.27 -19.47
CA PHE A 10 2.70 7.32 -18.47
C PHE A 10 3.71 6.18 -18.24
N GLN A 11 4.38 5.71 -19.29
CA GLN A 11 5.41 4.68 -19.20
C GLN A 11 6.68 5.19 -18.51
N ASP A 12 7.14 6.40 -18.83
CA ASP A 12 8.30 7.04 -18.20
C ASP A 12 8.06 7.31 -16.72
N TYR A 13 6.84 7.72 -16.35
CA TYR A 13 6.45 7.87 -14.95
C TYR A 13 6.45 6.54 -14.20
N LEU A 14 5.89 5.46 -14.78
CA LEU A 14 5.89 4.13 -14.16
C LEU A 14 7.30 3.53 -14.05
N ALA A 15 8.18 3.77 -15.03
CA ALA A 15 9.58 3.33 -14.97
C ALA A 15 10.36 4.08 -13.87
N THR A 16 10.13 5.40 -13.73
CA THR A 16 10.75 6.21 -12.67
C THR A 16 10.31 5.77 -11.27
N LEU A 17 9.11 5.19 -11.14
CA LEU A 17 8.59 4.67 -9.87
C LEU A 17 9.26 3.37 -9.44
N GLY A 18 9.72 2.54 -10.39
CA GLY A 18 10.53 1.35 -10.10
C GLY A 18 11.93 1.71 -9.60
N ASP A 19 12.56 2.73 -10.18
CA ASP A 19 13.92 3.17 -9.81
C ASP A 19 13.96 3.98 -8.50
N LYS A 20 12.85 4.58 -8.09
CA LYS A 20 12.75 5.43 -6.89
C LYS A 20 11.57 5.00 -6.00
N PRO A 21 11.73 3.96 -5.16
CA PRO A 21 10.64 3.44 -4.32
C PRO A 21 10.06 4.49 -3.35
N ILE A 22 10.86 5.44 -2.88
CA ILE A 22 10.38 6.57 -2.05
C ILE A 22 9.36 7.43 -2.81
N MET A 23 9.58 7.63 -4.11
CA MET A 23 8.69 8.41 -4.97
C MET A 23 7.38 7.65 -5.22
N GLY A 24 7.46 6.32 -5.33
CA GLY A 24 6.29 5.44 -5.37
C GLY A 24 5.42 5.56 -4.12
N VAL A 25 6.02 5.60 -2.93
CA VAL A 25 5.30 5.83 -1.67
C VAL A 25 4.59 7.17 -1.68
N LEU A 26 5.26 8.26 -2.06
CA LEU A 26 4.64 9.59 -2.09
C LEU A 26 3.46 9.68 -3.07
N ILE A 27 3.60 9.08 -4.26
CA ILE A 27 2.52 9.03 -5.25
C ILE A 27 1.36 8.19 -4.73
N GLY A 28 1.64 7.05 -4.11
CA GLY A 28 0.63 6.21 -3.46
C GLY A 28 -0.13 6.96 -2.38
N THR A 29 0.56 7.62 -1.46
CA THR A 29 -0.05 8.43 -0.40
C THR A 29 -0.92 9.56 -0.98
N GLY A 30 -0.46 10.24 -2.03
CA GLY A 30 -1.23 11.30 -2.69
C GLY A 30 -2.48 10.78 -3.40
N LEU A 31 -2.37 9.67 -4.14
CA LEU A 31 -3.51 9.02 -4.79
C LEU A 31 -4.55 8.56 -3.76
N THR A 32 -4.11 7.99 -2.63
CA THR A 32 -5.02 7.55 -1.56
C THR A 32 -5.65 8.70 -0.83
N MET A 33 -4.95 9.80 -0.56
CA MET A 33 -5.59 10.98 0.04
C MET A 33 -6.73 11.53 -0.83
N LEU A 34 -6.61 11.41 -2.15
CA LEU A 34 -7.66 11.84 -3.09
C LEU A 34 -8.83 10.86 -3.16
N ILE A 35 -8.54 9.56 -3.19
CA ILE A 35 -9.54 8.49 -3.40
C ILE A 35 -10.15 8.01 -2.08
N GLN A 36 -9.44 8.14 -0.96
CA GLN A 36 -9.76 7.69 0.40
C GLN A 36 -10.20 6.22 0.49
N SER A 37 -9.77 5.39 -0.44
CA SER A 37 -10.12 3.98 -0.49
C SER A 37 -8.93 3.15 -0.96
N SER A 38 -8.38 2.36 -0.05
CA SER A 38 -7.26 1.46 -0.35
C SER A 38 -7.69 0.35 -1.31
N ALA A 39 -8.90 -0.20 -1.13
CA ALA A 39 -9.48 -1.20 -2.04
C ALA A 39 -9.64 -0.67 -3.48
N ALA A 40 -10.00 0.60 -3.67
CA ALA A 40 -10.08 1.21 -4.99
C ALA A 40 -8.70 1.31 -5.65
N ILE A 41 -7.66 1.68 -4.90
CA ILE A 41 -6.29 1.78 -5.41
C ILE A 41 -5.70 0.43 -5.74
N ILE A 42 -5.97 -0.59 -4.91
CA ILE A 42 -5.62 -1.97 -5.22
C ILE A 42 -6.28 -2.43 -6.52
N GLY A 43 -7.58 -2.15 -6.71
CA GLY A 43 -8.27 -2.47 -7.96
C GLY A 43 -7.65 -1.80 -9.18
N ILE A 44 -7.24 -0.53 -9.06
CA ILE A 44 -6.52 0.20 -10.11
C ILE A 44 -5.17 -0.47 -10.41
N LEU A 45 -4.37 -0.78 -9.38
CA LEU A 45 -3.06 -1.41 -9.53
C LEU A 45 -3.17 -2.83 -10.12
N GLN A 46 -4.14 -3.63 -9.68
CA GLN A 46 -4.40 -4.96 -10.26
C GLN A 46 -4.79 -4.86 -11.74
N GLY A 47 -5.61 -3.87 -12.10
CA GLY A 47 -5.99 -3.61 -13.49
C GLY A 47 -4.82 -3.16 -14.37
N LEU A 48 -3.90 -2.35 -13.82
CA LEU A 48 -2.66 -1.96 -14.48
C LEU A 48 -1.71 -3.16 -14.64
N TYR A 49 -1.52 -3.95 -13.58
CA TYR A 49 -0.66 -5.13 -13.57
C TYR A 49 -1.12 -6.22 -14.55
N ALA A 50 -2.43 -6.36 -14.78
CA ALA A 50 -2.97 -7.22 -15.85
C ALA A 50 -2.50 -6.78 -17.25
N GLY A 51 -2.05 -5.53 -17.41
CA GLY A 51 -1.39 -5.00 -18.58
C GLY A 51 0.14 -5.16 -18.60
N HIS A 52 0.75 -5.84 -17.62
CA HIS A 52 2.20 -5.99 -17.42
C HIS A 52 2.98 -4.70 -17.12
N LEU A 53 2.29 -3.63 -16.69
CA LEU A 53 2.93 -2.41 -16.19
C LEU A 53 2.05 -1.78 -15.10
N PRO A 54 2.61 -1.31 -13.97
CA PRO A 54 3.99 -1.44 -13.51
C PRO A 54 4.34 -2.86 -13.02
N ASP A 55 5.63 -3.21 -12.94
CA ASP A 55 6.10 -4.46 -12.32
C ASP A 55 5.84 -4.46 -10.79
N LEU A 56 5.97 -5.60 -10.11
CA LEU A 56 5.72 -5.75 -8.69
C LEU A 56 6.56 -4.76 -7.88
N GLN A 57 7.80 -4.52 -8.31
CA GLN A 57 8.72 -3.54 -7.72
C GLN A 57 8.22 -2.09 -7.80
N GLY A 58 7.46 -1.72 -8.83
CA GLY A 58 6.85 -0.38 -8.96
C GLY A 58 5.49 -0.28 -8.28
N SER A 59 4.75 -1.38 -8.21
CA SER A 59 3.43 -1.46 -7.58
C SER A 59 3.52 -1.44 -6.05
N THR A 60 4.45 -2.21 -5.47
CA THR A 60 4.61 -2.35 -4.02
C THR A 60 4.86 -1.02 -3.29
N PRO A 61 5.72 -0.11 -3.78
CA PRO A 61 5.88 1.22 -3.18
C PRO A 61 4.60 2.07 -3.18
N ILE A 62 3.80 2.02 -4.25
CA ILE A 62 2.52 2.76 -4.32
C ILE A 62 1.55 2.23 -3.25
N LEU A 63 1.54 0.91 -3.04
CA LEU A 63 0.77 0.26 -1.97
C LEU A 63 1.26 0.60 -0.57
N LEU A 64 2.58 0.69 -0.37
CA LEU A 64 3.13 1.17 0.89
C LEU A 64 2.67 2.61 1.16
N GLY A 65 2.62 3.44 0.12
CA GLY A 65 2.09 4.79 0.18
C GLY A 65 0.62 4.88 0.61
N SER A 66 -0.23 3.94 0.14
CA SER A 66 -1.65 3.96 0.48
C SER A 66 -1.92 3.71 1.95
N ASN A 67 -1.02 3.02 2.65
CA ASN A 67 -1.18 2.80 4.08
C ASN A 67 -0.93 4.09 4.87
N ILE A 68 -0.02 4.97 4.44
CA ILE A 68 0.32 6.22 5.15
C ILE A 68 -0.92 7.14 5.30
N ASP A 69 -1.84 7.11 4.33
CA ASP A 69 -3.10 7.87 4.38
C ASP A 69 -3.93 7.58 5.64
N THR A 70 -4.05 6.31 6.02
CA THR A 70 -4.81 5.91 7.24
C THR A 70 -4.23 6.55 8.51
N CYS A 71 -2.92 6.76 8.55
CA CYS A 71 -2.26 7.45 9.67
C CYS A 71 -2.53 8.94 9.67
N ILE A 72 -2.52 9.58 8.50
CA ILE A 72 -2.84 11.00 8.38
C ILE A 72 -4.29 11.23 8.82
N THR A 73 -5.22 10.40 8.34
CA THR A 73 -6.63 10.47 8.71
C THR A 73 -6.85 10.20 10.20
N ALA A 74 -6.19 9.19 10.78
CA ALA A 74 -6.27 8.89 12.21
C ALA A 74 -5.72 10.04 13.09
N VAL A 75 -4.61 10.65 12.69
CA VAL A 75 -4.05 11.81 13.38
C VAL A 75 -5.00 13.00 13.32
N ILE A 76 -5.55 13.30 12.14
CA ILE A 76 -6.54 14.37 11.97
C ILE A 76 -7.77 14.12 12.85
N ALA A 77 -8.29 12.88 12.87
CA ALA A 77 -9.44 12.50 13.70
C ALA A 77 -9.14 12.57 15.22
N ALA A 78 -7.89 12.38 15.63
CA ALA A 78 -7.49 12.47 17.03
C ALA A 78 -7.27 13.91 17.53
N ILE A 79 -7.11 14.89 16.63
CA ILE A 79 -6.98 16.30 17.00
C ILE A 79 -8.31 16.78 17.61
N GLY A 80 -8.28 17.23 18.86
CA GLY A 80 -9.48 17.63 19.60
C GLY A 80 -10.26 16.48 20.24
N SER A 81 -9.83 15.22 20.05
CA SER A 81 -10.43 14.05 20.69
C SER A 81 -9.80 13.73 22.05
N ASN A 82 -10.32 12.69 22.71
CA ASN A 82 -9.89 12.23 24.03
C ASN A 82 -8.48 11.58 23.99
N ILE A 83 -7.92 11.29 25.17
CA ILE A 83 -6.58 10.72 25.31
C ILE A 83 -6.50 9.31 24.70
N ALA A 84 -7.58 8.54 24.73
CA ALA A 84 -7.65 7.20 24.15
C ALA A 84 -7.49 7.25 22.62
N ALA A 85 -8.24 8.12 21.94
CA ALA A 85 -8.16 8.34 20.51
C ALA A 85 -6.75 8.79 20.07
N LYS A 86 -6.10 9.66 20.85
CA LYS A 86 -4.71 10.08 20.59
C LYS A 86 -3.71 8.94 20.73
N ARG A 87 -3.92 8.00 21.67
CA ARG A 87 -3.08 6.80 21.82
C ARG A 87 -3.26 5.84 20.64
N VAL A 88 -4.49 5.67 20.17
CA VAL A 88 -4.79 4.85 18.98
C VAL A 88 -4.12 5.43 17.74
N ALA A 89 -4.31 6.72 17.47
CA ALA A 89 -3.65 7.39 16.35
C ALA A 89 -2.11 7.29 16.44
N GLY A 90 -1.55 7.47 17.64
CA GLY A 90 -0.11 7.31 17.87
C GLY A 90 0.39 5.89 17.58
N ALA A 91 -0.34 4.87 18.02
CA ALA A 91 0.00 3.47 17.76
C ALA A 91 -0.10 3.12 16.26
N GLN A 92 -1.11 3.64 15.57
CA GLN A 92 -1.30 3.45 14.13
C GLN A 92 -0.15 4.08 13.33
N VAL A 93 0.23 5.31 13.65
CA VAL A 93 1.40 5.98 13.06
C VAL A 93 2.68 5.19 13.28
N LEU A 94 2.96 4.78 14.52
CA LEU A 94 4.17 4.03 14.87
C LEU A 94 4.26 2.71 14.10
N PHE A 95 3.18 1.92 14.12
CA PHE A 95 3.15 0.63 13.44
C PHE A 95 3.33 0.79 11.93
N ASN A 96 2.67 1.78 11.33
CA ASN A 96 2.71 1.98 9.88
C ASN A 96 4.03 2.53 9.36
N VAL A 97 4.69 3.38 10.13
CA VAL A 97 6.06 3.80 9.82
C VAL A 97 7.01 2.61 9.94
N VAL A 98 6.92 1.81 11.01
CA VAL A 98 7.80 0.64 11.20
C VAL A 98 7.61 -0.39 10.08
N VAL A 99 6.37 -0.75 9.76
CA VAL A 99 6.06 -1.74 8.71
C VAL A 99 6.48 -1.21 7.33
N THR A 100 6.21 0.07 7.02
CA THR A 100 6.63 0.69 5.74
C THR A 100 8.15 0.67 5.59
N VAL A 101 8.90 1.03 6.62
CA VAL A 101 10.37 1.01 6.60
C VAL A 101 10.89 -0.43 6.48
N LEU A 102 10.34 -1.36 7.25
CA LEU A 102 10.71 -2.78 7.21
C LEU A 102 10.48 -3.36 5.80
N PHE A 103 9.36 -3.05 5.18
CA PHE A 103 9.04 -3.55 3.85
C PHE A 103 9.79 -2.86 2.72
N MET A 104 10.22 -1.61 2.88
CA MET A 104 11.19 -1.02 1.94
C MET A 104 12.50 -1.81 1.94
N ILE A 105 12.98 -2.24 3.12
CA ILE A 105 14.19 -3.07 3.24
C ILE A 105 13.93 -4.49 2.70
N LEU A 106 12.74 -5.04 2.96
CA LEU A 106 12.34 -6.38 2.53
C LEU A 106 11.80 -6.44 1.09
N LEU A 107 11.81 -5.33 0.34
CA LEU A 107 11.14 -5.24 -0.97
C LEU A 107 11.68 -6.27 -1.97
N VAL A 108 13.01 -6.44 -2.03
CA VAL A 108 13.67 -7.39 -2.93
C VAL A 108 13.34 -8.85 -2.57
N PRO A 109 13.52 -9.33 -1.33
CA PRO A 109 13.15 -10.70 -0.98
C PRO A 109 11.64 -10.95 -1.05
N PHE A 110 10.81 -9.94 -0.76
CA PHE A 110 9.35 -10.04 -0.87
C PHE A 110 8.87 -10.21 -2.31
N THR A 111 9.37 -9.39 -3.24
CA THR A 111 9.05 -9.52 -4.68
C THR A 111 9.53 -10.85 -5.24
N SER A 112 10.70 -11.32 -4.80
CA SER A 112 11.23 -12.65 -5.17
C SER A 112 10.36 -13.80 -4.67
N LEU A 113 9.84 -13.70 -3.43
CA LEU A 113 8.91 -14.69 -2.87
C LEU A 113 7.60 -14.73 -3.66
N MET A 114 7.07 -13.56 -4.04
CA MET A 114 5.83 -13.47 -4.81
C MET A 114 5.98 -14.03 -6.23
N GLN A 115 7.12 -13.80 -6.88
CA GLN A 115 7.45 -14.43 -8.17
C GLN A 115 7.60 -15.95 -8.05
N TRP A 116 8.18 -16.44 -6.95
CA TRP A 116 8.25 -17.89 -6.68
C TRP A 116 6.85 -18.50 -6.53
N MET A 117 5.95 -17.82 -5.81
CA MET A 117 4.55 -18.22 -5.67
C MET A 117 3.82 -18.22 -7.02
N GLU A 118 4.07 -17.22 -7.87
CA GLU A 118 3.47 -17.11 -9.21
C GLU A 118 3.78 -18.34 -10.06
N VAL A 119 5.04 -18.78 -10.07
CA VAL A 119 5.49 -19.94 -10.85
C VAL A 119 4.98 -21.26 -10.25
N HIS A 120 4.99 -21.39 -8.92
CA HIS A 120 4.63 -22.65 -8.26
C HIS A 120 3.11 -22.92 -8.27
N PHE A 121 2.30 -21.88 -8.13
CA PHE A 121 0.83 -21.98 -8.08
C PHE A 121 0.15 -21.62 -9.41
N LYS A 122 0.92 -21.29 -10.47
CA LYS A 122 0.41 -20.80 -11.76
C LYS A 122 -0.59 -19.65 -11.59
N LEU A 123 -0.29 -18.73 -10.68
CA LEU A 123 -1.16 -17.60 -10.39
C LEU A 123 -1.18 -16.66 -11.60
N THR A 124 -2.33 -16.04 -11.86
CA THR A 124 -2.36 -14.92 -12.79
C THR A 124 -1.62 -13.73 -12.16
N PRO A 125 -0.99 -12.86 -12.96
CA PRO A 125 -0.30 -11.67 -12.48
C PRO A 125 -1.15 -10.85 -11.47
N ALA A 126 -2.44 -10.68 -11.77
CA ALA A 126 -3.37 -9.97 -10.90
C ALA A 126 -3.57 -10.64 -9.54
N MET A 127 -3.60 -11.98 -9.47
CA MET A 127 -3.70 -12.71 -8.21
C MET A 127 -2.42 -12.61 -7.38
N THR A 128 -1.25 -12.66 -8.01
CA THR A 128 0.04 -12.47 -7.31
C THR A 128 0.09 -11.10 -6.62
N VAL A 129 -0.32 -10.04 -7.33
CA VAL A 129 -0.46 -8.72 -6.72
C VAL A 129 -1.51 -8.73 -5.62
N ALA A 130 -2.69 -9.31 -5.84
CA ALA A 130 -3.73 -9.39 -4.82
C ALA A 130 -3.25 -10.05 -3.53
N PHE A 131 -2.55 -11.19 -3.62
CA PHE A 131 -1.97 -11.87 -2.46
C PHE A 131 -0.92 -11.03 -1.76
N ALA A 132 -0.04 -10.40 -2.54
CA ALA A 132 0.95 -9.47 -2.00
C ALA A 132 0.24 -8.36 -1.22
N THR A 133 -0.69 -7.65 -1.85
CA THR A 133 -1.44 -6.54 -1.25
C THR A 133 -2.23 -6.95 -0.02
N GLN A 134 -2.90 -8.11 -0.04
CA GLN A 134 -3.73 -8.55 1.07
C GLN A 134 -2.91 -8.94 2.30
N ALA A 135 -1.73 -9.53 2.10
CA ALA A 135 -0.84 -9.85 3.21
C ALA A 135 -0.42 -8.60 4.00
N PHE A 136 -0.22 -7.48 3.30
CA PHE A 136 0.07 -6.19 3.94
C PHE A 136 -1.13 -5.60 4.67
N GLU A 137 -2.25 -5.40 3.97
CA GLU A 137 -3.41 -4.71 4.53
C GLU A 137 -4.03 -5.46 5.70
N ALA A 138 -3.99 -6.81 5.70
CA ALA A 138 -4.54 -7.61 6.79
C ALA A 138 -3.81 -7.37 8.12
N ALA A 139 -2.49 -7.20 8.09
CA ALA A 139 -1.71 -6.89 9.29
C ALA A 139 -2.07 -5.51 9.85
N PHE A 140 -2.32 -4.54 8.96
CA PHE A 140 -2.75 -3.20 9.33
C PHE A 140 -4.14 -3.16 9.95
N LEU A 141 -5.12 -3.74 9.27
CA LEU A 141 -6.52 -3.77 9.73
C LEU A 141 -6.66 -4.48 11.07
N PHE A 142 -5.89 -5.54 11.30
CA PHE A 142 -5.89 -6.25 12.57
C PHE A 142 -5.45 -5.36 13.74
N VAL A 143 -4.37 -4.60 13.58
CA VAL A 143 -3.88 -3.66 14.60
C VAL A 143 -4.87 -2.53 14.85
N GLU A 144 -5.48 -1.99 13.80
CA GLU A 144 -6.51 -0.96 13.90
C GLU A 144 -7.74 -1.45 14.67
N THR A 145 -8.28 -2.61 14.29
CA THR A 145 -9.42 -3.25 14.97
C THR A 145 -9.13 -3.55 16.45
N CYS A 146 -7.90 -3.97 16.76
CA CYS A 146 -7.48 -4.23 18.13
C CYS A 146 -7.37 -2.94 18.95
N ASN A 147 -6.84 -1.86 18.36
CA ASN A 147 -6.68 -0.57 19.02
C ASN A 147 -8.02 0.14 19.25
N GLU A 148 -8.95 0.07 18.30
CA GLU A 148 -10.27 0.69 18.41
C GLU A 148 -11.12 0.05 19.52
N LYS A 149 -11.12 -1.30 19.60
CA LYS A 149 -11.72 -2.03 20.73
C LYS A 149 -11.11 -1.71 22.08
N TYR A 150 -9.86 -1.25 22.11
CA TYR A 150 -9.17 -0.86 23.34
C TYR A 150 -9.53 0.56 23.76
N ALA A 151 -9.68 1.48 22.80
CA ALA A 151 -10.10 2.86 23.07
C ALA A 151 -11.55 2.99 23.55
N ASP A 152 -12.46 2.14 23.07
CA ASP A 152 -13.87 2.14 23.50
C ASP A 152 -14.07 1.59 24.93
N LYS A 153 -13.01 1.00 25.51
CA LYS A 153 -13.01 0.50 26.90
C LYS A 153 -12.42 1.48 27.92
N THR A 154 -11.89 2.63 27.48
CA THR A 154 -11.18 3.62 28.34
C THR A 154 -11.86 4.98 28.30
#